data_AF-A0A0K2RIY9-F1
#
_entry.id   AF-A0A0K2RIY9-F1
#
_cell.length_a   1.000
_cell.length_b   1.000
_cell.length_c   1.000
_cell.angle_alpha   90.00
_cell.angle_beta   90.00
_cell.angle_gamma   90.00
#
_symmetry.space_group_name_H-M   'P 1'
#
loop_
_entity.id
_entity.type
_entity.pdbx_description
1 polymer ?
#
loop_
_entity_poly.entity_id
_entity_poly.type
_entity_poly.pdbx_seq_one_letter_code
_entity_poly.pdbx_strand_id
1 'polypeptide(L)'
;MPREVIDAVAPYVLNMHIKDFAFSRKEGWVGFTYSGAPLGEGLLDYDYMAGKIQPSQRNINQIVEHWLPWQDSEAETIRLENQWTQQSLEFLRSK
;
A
#
# COMPACT_ATOMS: atom_id res chain seq x y z
N MET A 1 14.20 1.68 10.91
CA MET A 1 13.35 2.42 9.96
C MET A 1 13.00 1.52 8.77
N PRO A 2 11.87 1.72 8.08
CA PRO A 2 11.43 0.83 7.00
C PRO A 2 12.50 0.56 5.92
N ARG A 3 13.28 1.57 5.54
CA ARG A 3 14.37 1.42 4.57
C ARG A 3 15.47 0.44 4.98
N GLU A 4 15.85 0.41 6.26
CA GLU A 4 16.88 -0.53 6.76
C GLU A 4 16.43 -1.98 6.64
N VAL A 5 15.14 -2.24 6.89
CA VAL A 5 14.55 -3.57 6.69
C VAL A 5 14.55 -3.91 5.21
N ILE A 6 14.08 -2.99 4.35
CA ILE A 6 14.09 -3.18 2.89
C ILE A 6 15.50 -3.52 2.39
N ASP A 7 16.51 -2.75 2.79
CA ASP A 7 17.90 -2.96 2.37
C ASP A 7 18.44 -4.31 2.83
N ALA A 8 18.13 -4.72 4.06
CA ALA A 8 18.60 -5.99 4.62
C ALA A 8 17.95 -7.20 3.93
N VAL A 9 16.67 -7.11 3.56
CA VAL A 9 15.91 -8.25 3.02
C VAL A 9 15.83 -8.29 1.51
N ALA A 10 16.09 -7.18 0.81
CA ALA A 10 15.90 -7.05 -0.64
C ALA A 10 16.47 -8.24 -1.44
N PRO A 11 17.72 -8.72 -1.21
CA PRO A 11 18.27 -9.86 -1.95
C PRO A 11 17.49 -11.17 -1.78
N TYR A 12 16.69 -11.32 -0.72
CA TYR A 12 15.99 -12.55 -0.36
C TYR A 12 14.49 -12.52 -0.67
N VAL A 13 13.95 -11.38 -1.12
CA VAL A 13 12.52 -11.24 -1.44
C VAL A 13 12.13 -12.13 -2.63
N LEU A 14 11.06 -12.89 -2.46
CA LEU A 14 10.45 -13.75 -3.49
C LEU A 14 9.01 -13.34 -3.84
N ASN A 15 8.39 -12.53 -3.00
CA ASN A 15 7.02 -12.04 -3.19
C ASN A 15 6.88 -10.66 -2.54
N MET A 16 6.12 -9.77 -3.16
CA MET A 16 5.89 -8.42 -2.66
C MET A 16 4.39 -8.16 -2.50
N HIS A 17 3.92 -8.11 -1.25
CA HIS A 17 2.58 -7.64 -0.91
C HIS A 17 2.61 -6.12 -0.74
N ILE A 18 1.81 -5.40 -1.51
CA ILE A 18 1.84 -3.94 -1.60
C ILE A 18 0.54 -3.39 -1.03
N LYS A 19 0.68 -2.56 0.00
CA LYS A 19 -0.39 -1.87 0.68
C LYS A 19 0.11 -0.49 1.08
N ASP A 20 -0.70 0.53 0.87
CA ASP A 20 -0.38 1.87 1.34
C ASP A 20 -1.12 2.16 2.64
N PHE A 21 -0.63 3.14 3.39
CA PHE A 21 -1.14 3.48 4.70
C PHE A 21 -1.03 4.97 4.98
N ALA A 22 -1.92 5.47 5.83
CA ALA A 22 -1.90 6.86 6.24
C ALA A 22 -2.26 7.02 7.72
N PHE A 23 -1.88 8.17 8.26
CA PHE A 23 -2.34 8.64 9.56
C PHE A 23 -3.31 9.79 9.34
N SER A 24 -4.51 9.70 9.90
CA SER A 24 -5.49 10.78 9.89
C SER A 24 -5.84 11.23 11.31
N ARG A 25 -6.30 12.46 11.45
CA ARG A 25 -6.77 13.02 12.72
C ARG A 25 -8.20 13.48 12.58
N LYS A 26 -8.95 13.38 13.67
CA LYS A 26 -10.29 13.97 13.77
C LYS A 26 -10.20 15.25 14.59
N GLU A 27 -10.79 16.33 14.07
CA GLU A 27 -10.84 17.60 14.76
C GLU A 27 -11.47 17.44 16.16
N GLY A 28 -10.88 18.07 17.17
CA GLY A 28 -11.33 18.00 18.55
C GLY A 28 -11.02 16.70 19.30
N TRP A 29 -10.28 15.75 18.69
CA TRP A 29 -9.92 14.48 19.34
C TRP A 29 -8.41 14.34 19.59
N VAL A 30 -8.04 13.82 20.76
CA VAL A 30 -6.64 13.52 21.09
C VAL A 30 -6.33 12.09 20.61
N GLY A 31 -5.76 11.99 19.40
CA GLY A 31 -5.30 10.73 18.82
C GLY A 31 -5.16 10.78 17.30
N PHE A 32 -4.98 9.62 16.69
CA PHE A 32 -4.95 9.44 15.24
C PHE A 32 -5.55 8.09 14.86
N THR A 33 -6.01 7.98 13.62
CA THR A 33 -6.32 6.70 12.98
C THR A 33 -5.13 6.28 12.14
N TYR A 34 -4.68 5.04 12.30
CA TYR A 34 -3.76 4.38 11.40
C TYR A 34 -4.56 3.36 10.58
N SER A 35 -4.60 3.54 9.26
CA SER A 35 -5.38 2.69 8.36
C SER A 35 -4.69 2.52 7.02
N GLY A 36 -5.24 1.64 6.18
CA GLY A 36 -4.90 1.63 4.76
C GLY A 36 -5.24 2.95 4.08
N ALA A 37 -4.60 3.18 2.94
CA ALA A 37 -4.86 4.28 2.02
C ALA A 37 -4.86 3.75 0.58
N PRO A 38 -5.47 4.47 -0.38
CA PRO A 38 -5.27 4.18 -1.79
C PRO A 38 -3.77 4.21 -2.13
N LEU A 39 -3.33 3.26 -2.95
CA LEU A 39 -1.91 3.16 -3.29
C LEU A 39 -1.43 4.42 -4.04
N GLY A 40 -0.37 5.03 -3.52
CA GLY A 40 0.20 6.27 -4.04
C GLY A 40 -0.30 7.53 -3.34
N GLU A 41 -1.27 7.42 -2.42
CA GLU A 41 -1.78 8.54 -1.63
C GLU A 41 -1.34 8.49 -0.16
N GLY A 42 -0.71 7.40 0.27
CA GLY A 42 -0.25 7.24 1.64
C GLY A 42 1.24 7.54 1.82
N LEU A 43 1.83 6.82 2.79
CA LEU A 43 3.20 7.02 3.25
C LEU A 43 4.14 5.87 2.85
N LEU A 44 3.66 4.91 2.06
CA LEU A 44 4.53 3.89 1.48
C LEU A 44 5.48 4.54 0.46
N ASP A 45 6.78 4.45 0.73
CA ASP A 45 7.84 4.79 -0.24
C ASP A 45 8.02 3.64 -1.25
N TYR A 46 7.05 3.49 -2.15
CA TYR A 46 7.01 2.41 -3.13
C TYR A 46 8.24 2.45 -4.05
N ASP A 47 8.64 3.64 -4.51
CA ASP A 47 9.73 3.78 -5.47
C ASP A 47 11.07 3.33 -4.87
N TYR A 48 11.33 3.64 -3.58
CA TYR A 48 12.51 3.11 -2.89
C TYR A 48 12.45 1.59 -2.77
N MET A 49 11.32 1.05 -2.32
CA MET A 49 11.15 -0.39 -2.11
C MET A 49 11.32 -1.16 -3.43
N ALA A 50 10.63 -0.74 -4.49
CA ALA A 50 10.71 -1.35 -5.81
C ALA A 50 12.11 -1.20 -6.44
N GLY A 51 12.77 -0.04 -6.26
CA GLY A 51 14.14 0.16 -6.73
C GLY A 51 15.18 -0.76 -6.07
N LYS A 52 14.98 -1.10 -4.79
CA LYS A 52 15.84 -2.05 -4.06
C LYS A 52 15.53 -3.51 -4.38
N ILE A 53 14.25 -3.86 -4.45
CA ILE A 53 13.81 -5.24 -4.66
C ILE A 53 13.92 -5.66 -6.13
N GLN A 54 13.73 -4.72 -7.06
CA GLN A 54 13.80 -4.95 -8.51
C GLN A 54 12.85 -6.05 -8.99
N PRO A 55 11.53 -5.92 -8.73
CA PRO A 55 10.59 -7.01 -8.93
C PRO A 55 10.49 -7.45 -10.39
N SER A 56 10.55 -6.52 -11.34
CA SER A 56 10.52 -6.81 -12.78
C SER A 56 11.76 -7.57 -13.25
N GLN A 57 12.95 -7.18 -12.78
CA GLN A 57 14.22 -7.83 -13.15
C GLN A 57 14.34 -9.24 -12.53
N ARG A 58 13.72 -9.44 -11.35
CA ARG A 58 13.81 -10.69 -10.59
C ARG A 58 12.58 -11.59 -10.72
N ASN A 59 11.62 -11.21 -11.57
CA ASN A 59 10.37 -11.93 -11.77
C ASN A 59 9.60 -12.19 -10.46
N ILE A 60 9.54 -11.17 -9.60
CA ILE A 60 8.84 -11.23 -8.31
C ILE A 60 7.40 -10.75 -8.50
N ASN A 61 6.46 -11.56 -8.02
CA ASN A 61 5.04 -11.20 -8.03
C ASN A 61 4.77 -10.01 -7.10
N GLN A 62 3.94 -9.11 -7.61
CA GLN A 62 3.43 -7.95 -6.88
C GLN A 62 1.95 -8.17 -6.60
N ILE A 63 1.59 -8.30 -5.33
CA ILE A 63 0.23 -8.61 -4.88
C ILE A 63 -0.33 -7.39 -4.18
N VAL A 64 -1.38 -6.79 -4.72
CA VAL A 64 -2.11 -5.69 -4.08
C VAL A 64 -2.91 -6.25 -2.90
N GLU A 65 -2.81 -5.60 -1.74
CA GLU A 65 -3.58 -5.93 -0.55
C GLU A 65 -4.11 -4.65 0.10
N HIS A 66 -5.40 -4.62 0.45
CA HIS A 66 -6.04 -3.44 1.05
C HIS A 66 -6.28 -3.65 2.54
N TRP A 67 -5.96 -2.64 3.33
CA TRP A 67 -6.45 -2.52 4.71
C TRP A 67 -7.57 -1.48 4.74
N LEU A 68 -8.63 -1.78 4.00
CA LEU A 68 -9.75 -0.88 3.81
C LEU A 68 -10.55 -0.74 5.11
N PRO A 69 -10.77 0.49 5.62
CA PRO A 69 -11.69 0.70 6.72
C PRO A 69 -13.12 0.31 6.33
N TRP A 70 -13.85 -0.32 7.26
CA TRP A 70 -15.28 -0.55 7.09
C TRP A 70 -16.02 0.78 6.82
N GLN A 71 -16.90 0.77 5.83
CA GLN A 71 -17.83 1.87 5.53
C GLN A 71 -19.18 1.58 6.19
N ASP A 72 -20.11 2.53 6.22
CA ASP A 72 -21.40 2.36 6.91
C ASP A 72 -22.27 1.18 6.40
N SER A 73 -21.89 0.53 5.29
CA SER A 73 -22.49 -0.71 4.80
C SER A 73 -21.48 -1.60 4.05
N GLU A 74 -21.85 -2.87 3.88
CA GLU A 74 -21.12 -3.81 3.02
C GLU A 74 -21.04 -3.30 1.57
N ALA A 75 -22.16 -2.80 1.03
CA ALA A 75 -22.23 -2.31 -0.34
C ALA A 75 -21.27 -1.14 -0.60
N GLU A 76 -21.19 -0.18 0.32
CA GLU A 76 -20.23 0.93 0.21
C GLU A 76 -18.79 0.47 0.42
N THR A 77 -18.55 -0.49 1.31
CA THR A 77 -17.21 -1.08 1.51
C THR A 77 -16.71 -1.77 0.24
N ILE A 78 -17.55 -2.59 -0.40
CA ILE A 78 -17.23 -3.26 -1.67
C ILE A 78 -17.02 -2.24 -2.79
N ARG A 79 -17.87 -1.21 -2.88
CA ARG A 79 -17.72 -0.16 -3.90
C ARG A 79 -16.36 0.55 -3.76
N LEU A 80 -15.97 0.88 -2.53
CA LEU A 80 -14.71 1.55 -2.26
C LEU A 80 -13.49 0.63 -2.47
N GLU A 81 -13.59 -0.64 -2.10
CA GLU A 81 -12.54 -1.64 -2.36
C GLU A 81 -12.26 -1.80 -3.86
N ASN A 82 -13.32 -1.85 -4.68
CA ASN A 82 -13.19 -1.91 -6.13
C ASN A 82 -12.51 -0.66 -6.69
N GLN A 83 -12.86 0.52 -6.19
CA GLN A 83 -12.21 1.77 -6.58
C GLN A 83 -10.72 1.76 -6.23
N TRP A 84 -10.36 1.38 -5.00
CA TRP A 84 -8.96 1.28 -4.58
C TRP A 84 -8.19 0.26 -5.41
N THR A 85 -8.84 -0.85 -5.79
CA THR A 85 -8.24 -1.86 -6.66
C THR A 85 -7.89 -1.31 -8.03
N GLN A 86 -8.80 -0.58 -8.68
CA GLN A 86 -8.51 0.05 -9.98
C GLN A 86 -7.35 1.05 -9.87
N GLN A 87 -7.41 1.93 -8.87
CA GLN A 87 -6.36 2.90 -8.63
C GLN A 87 -4.99 2.25 -8.36
N SER A 88 -4.93 1.20 -7.55
CA SER A 88 -3.69 0.48 -7.28
C SER A 88 -3.11 -0.15 -8.56
N LEU A 89 -3.95 -0.71 -9.43
CA LEU A 89 -3.50 -1.26 -10.70
C LEU A 89 -2.99 -0.17 -11.65
N GLU A 90 -3.68 0.96 -11.74
CA GLU A 90 -3.24 2.12 -12.52
C GLU A 90 -1.91 2.68 -12.02
N PHE A 91 -1.77 2.87 -10.70
CA PHE A 91 -0.53 3.29 -10.07
C PHE A 91 0.62 2.34 -10.41
N LEU A 92 0.47 1.02 -10.17
CA LEU A 92 1.53 0.05 -10.42
C LEU A 92 1.92 -0.07 -11.90
N ARG A 93 0.95 0.10 -12.82
CA ARG A 93 1.21 0.09 -14.28
C ARG A 93 1.93 1.35 -14.76
N SER A 94 1.86 2.45 -14.02
CA SER A 94 2.54 3.70 -14.36
C SER A 94 4.01 3.76 -13.92
N LYS A 95 4.49 2.72 -13.21
CA LYS A 95 5.82 2.65 -12.58
C LYS A 95 6.82 1.84 -13.39
#